data_AF-A0A1F9DJP4-F1
#
_entry.id   AF-A0A1F9DJP4-F1
#
_cell.length_a   1.000
_cell.length_b   1.000
_cell.length_c   1.000
_cell.angle_alpha   90.00
_cell.angle_beta   90.00
_cell.angle_gamma   90.00
#
_symmetry.space_group_name_H-M   'P 1'
#
loop_
_entity.id
_entity.type
_entity.pdbx_description
1 polymer ?
#
loop_
_entity_poly.entity_id
_entity_poly.type
_entity_poly.pdbx_seq_one_letter_code
_entity_poly.pdbx_strand_id
1 'polypeptide(L)'
;MGGQEKTMALTEHLAELRKRLILSVIAVAAGFLAAYYYSDRLYWVLASPLTDALPPGQEFLVFTGLVEPFFIYLKLGLLGGIILASPVLIYEIWAFVAPALYREERRWFVFTVLFSTVLFAGGTLFAFEVVFPFGFKYLLSYSAPGLKPFLSMAEYFSLATRLLLAFGLIFQLPLAMLVLSRLGVVTAR
;
A
#
# COMPACT_ATOMS: atom_id res chain seq x y z
N MET A 1 -11.35 -21.80 -37.40
CA MET A 1 -10.03 -21.13 -37.33
C MET A 1 -9.87 -20.15 -36.16
N GLY A 2 -10.93 -19.61 -35.52
CA GLY A 2 -10.78 -18.67 -34.38
C GLY A 2 -10.39 -19.26 -33.00
N GLY A 3 -10.14 -20.57 -32.91
CA GLY A 3 -9.71 -21.22 -31.66
C GLY A 3 -8.20 -21.08 -31.41
N GLN A 4 -7.36 -21.21 -32.44
CA GLN A 4 -5.90 -21.14 -32.28
C GLN A 4 -5.37 -19.72 -32.05
N GLU A 5 -5.97 -18.69 -32.69
CA GLU A 5 -5.59 -17.29 -32.45
C GLU A 5 -5.93 -16.82 -31.03
N LYS A 6 -7.09 -17.24 -30.48
CA LYS A 6 -7.44 -16.94 -29.08
C LYS A 6 -6.49 -17.63 -28.10
N THR A 7 -6.08 -18.86 -28.35
CA THR A 7 -5.13 -19.56 -27.48
C THR A 7 -3.76 -18.89 -27.51
N MET A 8 -3.27 -18.49 -28.70
CA MET A 8 -2.01 -17.75 -28.82
C MET A 8 -2.06 -16.42 -28.07
N ALA A 9 -3.13 -15.63 -28.23
CA ALA A 9 -3.32 -14.36 -27.52
C ALA A 9 -3.38 -14.52 -25.98
N LEU A 10 -4.04 -15.58 -25.48
CA LEU A 10 -4.09 -15.88 -24.04
C LEU A 10 -2.73 -16.32 -23.50
N THR A 11 -1.99 -17.15 -24.23
CA THR A 11 -0.65 -17.57 -23.81
C THR A 11 0.34 -16.41 -23.80
N GLU A 12 0.23 -15.47 -24.74
CA GLU A 12 1.04 -14.26 -24.78
C GLU A 12 0.72 -13.32 -23.62
N HIS A 13 -0.57 -13.10 -23.32
CA HIS A 13 -0.99 -12.27 -22.20
C HIS A 13 -0.56 -12.85 -20.83
N LEU A 14 -0.63 -14.17 -20.67
CA LEU A 14 -0.12 -14.85 -19.47
C LEU A 14 1.41 -14.78 -19.35
N ALA A 15 2.14 -14.88 -20.48
CA ALA A 15 3.59 -14.71 -20.50
C ALA A 15 3.99 -13.28 -20.09
N GLU A 16 3.23 -12.28 -20.53
CA GLU A 16 3.39 -10.90 -20.11
C GLU A 16 3.14 -10.74 -18.61
N LEU A 17 2.03 -11.25 -18.08
CA LEU A 17 1.71 -11.20 -16.65
C LEU A 17 2.85 -11.79 -15.81
N ARG A 18 3.38 -12.95 -16.20
CA ARG A 18 4.50 -13.60 -15.49
C ARG A 18 5.73 -12.69 -15.44
N LYS A 19 6.10 -12.10 -16.57
CA LYS A 19 7.26 -11.19 -16.66
C LYS A 19 7.09 -9.99 -15.72
N ARG A 20 5.91 -9.37 -15.75
CA ARG A 20 5.57 -8.20 -14.93
C ARG A 20 5.54 -8.55 -13.44
N LEU A 21 4.97 -9.71 -13.09
CA LEU A 21 4.95 -10.21 -11.72
C LEU A 21 6.36 -10.42 -11.17
N ILE A 22 7.27 -11.01 -11.96
CA ILE A 22 8.68 -11.20 -11.56
C ILE A 22 9.35 -9.86 -11.30
N LEU A 23 9.17 -8.88 -12.18
CA LEU A 23 9.72 -7.52 -12.00
C LEU A 23 9.17 -6.84 -10.75
N SER A 24 7.86 -6.94 -10.52
CA SER A 24 7.20 -6.43 -9.31
C SER A 24 7.76 -7.07 -8.04
N VAL A 25 7.96 -8.39 -8.04
CA VAL A 25 8.56 -9.11 -6.90
C VAL A 25 10.00 -8.66 -6.66
N ILE A 26 10.81 -8.51 -7.72
CA ILE A 26 12.19 -8.01 -7.60
C ILE A 26 12.21 -6.58 -7.04
N ALA A 27 11.32 -5.71 -7.52
CA ALA A 27 11.21 -4.33 -7.04
C ALA A 27 10.83 -4.29 -5.55
N VAL A 28 9.84 -5.08 -5.14
CA VAL A 28 9.44 -5.19 -3.72
C VAL A 28 10.55 -5.80 -2.88
N ALA A 29 11.28 -6.80 -3.37
CA ALA A 29 12.40 -7.39 -2.64
C ALA A 29 13.55 -6.38 -2.45
N ALA A 30 13.89 -5.62 -3.49
CA ALA A 30 14.90 -4.55 -3.40
C ALA A 30 14.45 -3.44 -2.43
N GLY A 31 13.19 -3.00 -2.55
CA GLY A 31 12.59 -2.04 -1.63
C GLY A 31 12.54 -2.56 -0.19
N PHE A 32 12.23 -3.84 0.01
CA PHE A 32 12.20 -4.50 1.31
C PHE A 32 13.58 -4.46 1.97
N LEU A 33 14.64 -4.84 1.26
CA LEU A 33 16.00 -4.81 1.81
C LEU A 33 16.41 -3.38 2.20
N ALA A 34 16.08 -2.40 1.35
CA ALA A 34 16.35 -0.99 1.65
C ALA A 34 15.55 -0.49 2.87
N ALA A 35 14.25 -0.78 2.95
CA ALA A 35 13.39 -0.37 4.05
C ALA A 35 13.71 -1.11 5.36
N TYR A 36 14.06 -2.39 5.27
CA TYR A 36 14.45 -3.20 6.42
C TYR A 36 15.70 -2.66 7.10
N TYR A 37 16.67 -2.14 6.33
CA TYR A 37 17.83 -1.45 6.89
C TYR A 37 17.46 -0.22 7.74
N TYR A 38 16.37 0.47 7.40
CA TYR A 38 15.84 1.62 8.16
C TYR A 38 14.66 1.27 9.08
N SER A 39 14.46 -0.02 9.38
CA SER A 39 13.25 -0.49 10.07
C SER A 39 13.10 0.06 11.49
N ASP A 40 14.20 0.31 12.21
CA ASP A 40 14.18 0.99 13.52
C ASP A 40 13.59 2.40 13.43
N ARG A 41 13.95 3.15 12.39
CA ARG A 41 13.41 4.50 12.18
C ARG A 41 11.95 4.45 11.76
N LEU A 42 11.59 3.50 10.89
CA LEU A 42 10.20 3.28 10.48
C LEU A 42 9.32 2.91 11.68
N TYR A 43 9.83 2.11 12.61
CA TYR A 43 9.11 1.76 13.84
C TYR A 43 8.69 2.99 14.62
N TRP A 44 9.62 3.89 14.93
CA TRP A 44 9.31 5.10 15.71
C TRP A 44 8.38 6.05 14.98
N VAL A 45 8.57 6.21 13.67
CA VAL A 45 7.65 7.01 12.84
C VAL A 45 6.24 6.43 12.90
N LEU A 46 6.09 5.12 12.69
CA LEU A 46 4.79 4.47 12.76
C LEU A 46 4.21 4.42 14.17
N ALA A 47 5.02 4.44 15.23
CA ALA A 47 4.53 4.46 16.61
C ALA A 47 4.02 5.85 17.04
N SER A 48 4.57 6.94 16.49
CA SER A 48 4.28 8.33 16.89
C SER A 48 2.78 8.66 16.99
N PRO A 49 1.95 8.36 15.98
CA PRO A 49 0.54 8.78 16.01
C PRO A 49 -0.26 8.13 17.14
N LEU A 50 0.18 6.95 17.61
CA LEU A 50 -0.43 6.27 18.74
C LEU A 50 0.08 6.84 20.07
N THR A 51 1.39 7.05 20.20
CA THR A 51 1.98 7.61 21.43
C THR A 51 1.45 9.01 21.69
N ASP A 52 1.25 9.81 20.65
CA ASP A 52 0.70 11.17 20.73
C ASP A 52 -0.79 11.19 21.11
N ALA A 53 -1.51 10.09 20.83
CA ALA A 53 -2.93 9.94 21.19
C ALA A 53 -3.14 9.41 22.62
N LEU A 54 -2.09 8.88 23.26
CA LEU A 54 -2.17 8.26 24.59
C LEU A 54 -1.97 9.28 25.72
N PRO A 55 -2.56 9.06 26.91
CA PRO A 55 -2.30 9.88 28.07
C PRO A 55 -0.81 9.82 28.50
N PRO A 56 -0.25 10.91 29.07
CA PRO A 56 1.14 10.95 29.51
C PRO A 56 1.45 9.81 30.49
N GLY A 57 2.51 9.05 30.21
CA GLY A 57 2.94 7.89 31.02
C GLY A 57 2.42 6.52 30.56
N GLN A 58 1.74 6.44 29.42
CA GLN A 58 1.26 5.17 28.81
C GLN A 58 1.80 4.95 27.37
N GLU A 59 3.00 5.42 27.09
CA GLU A 59 3.60 5.44 25.74
C GLU A 59 4.16 4.08 25.27
N PHE A 60 4.01 3.03 26.09
CA PHE A 60 4.66 1.74 25.83
C PHE A 60 3.70 0.74 25.18
N LEU A 61 4.01 0.37 23.93
CA LEU A 61 3.47 -0.83 23.31
C LEU A 61 4.08 -2.07 23.98
N VAL A 62 3.23 -3.01 24.36
CA VAL A 62 3.68 -4.28 24.94
C VAL A 62 3.72 -5.36 23.86
N PHE A 63 4.75 -6.20 23.91
CA PHE A 63 4.78 -7.44 23.15
C PHE A 63 4.26 -8.57 24.04
N THR A 64 3.37 -9.39 23.48
CA THR A 64 2.77 -10.54 24.17
C THR A 64 3.53 -11.84 23.92
N GLY A 65 4.37 -11.87 22.88
CA GLY A 65 5.10 -13.04 22.44
C GLY A 65 6.55 -12.72 22.11
N LEU A 66 7.45 -13.69 22.38
CA LEU A 66 8.90 -13.52 22.23
C LEU A 66 9.32 -13.20 20.78
N VAL A 67 8.63 -13.77 19.80
CA VAL A 67 8.94 -13.60 18.37
C VAL A 67 8.22 -12.40 17.73
N GLU A 68 7.32 -11.73 18.46
CA GLU A 68 6.50 -10.66 17.88
C GLU A 68 7.33 -9.48 17.36
N PRO A 69 8.33 -8.94 18.09
CA PRO A 69 9.13 -7.84 17.58
C PRO A 69 9.78 -8.17 16.24
N PHE A 70 10.35 -9.38 16.09
CA PHE A 70 10.95 -9.85 14.85
C PHE A 70 9.97 -9.79 13.66
N PHE A 71 8.75 -10.32 13.83
CA PHE A 71 7.73 -10.27 12.77
C PHE A 71 7.25 -8.85 12.49
N ILE A 72 7.27 -7.95 13.47
CA ILE A 72 6.90 -6.55 13.28
C ILE A 72 7.95 -5.83 12.44
N TYR A 73 9.24 -5.98 12.75
CA TYR A 73 10.31 -5.41 11.93
C TYR A 73 10.28 -5.94 10.49
N LEU A 74 9.98 -7.24 10.31
CA LEU A 74 9.79 -7.83 8.98
C LEU A 74 8.59 -7.20 8.26
N LYS A 75 7.44 -7.05 8.92
CA LYS A 75 6.25 -6.38 8.35
C LYS A 75 6.52 -4.92 7.99
N LEU A 76 7.26 -4.20 8.83
CA LEU A 76 7.64 -2.80 8.60
C LEU A 76 8.57 -2.66 7.38
N GLY A 77 9.57 -3.53 7.28
CA GLY A 77 10.43 -3.61 6.11
C GLY A 77 9.61 -3.90 4.85
N LEU A 78 8.63 -4.81 4.92
CA LEU A 78 7.79 -5.16 3.77
C LEU A 78 6.87 -4.02 3.36
N LEU A 79 6.22 -3.37 4.33
CA LEU A 79 5.37 -2.21 4.10
C LEU A 79 6.18 -1.06 3.47
N GLY A 80 7.31 -0.69 4.08
CA GLY A 80 8.20 0.34 3.55
C GLY A 80 8.71 -0.04 2.16
N GLY A 81 9.04 -1.31 1.95
CA GLY A 81 9.47 -1.83 0.66
C GLY A 81 8.40 -1.73 -0.43
N ILE A 82 7.14 -2.03 -0.11
CA ILE A 82 6.01 -1.86 -1.04
C ILE A 82 5.82 -0.37 -1.36
N ILE A 83 5.92 0.51 -0.37
CA ILE A 83 5.78 1.96 -0.58
C ILE A 83 6.91 2.48 -1.49
N LEU A 84 8.16 2.05 -1.25
CA LEU A 84 9.31 2.42 -2.10
C LEU A 84 9.21 1.81 -3.50
N ALA A 85 8.72 0.58 -3.61
CA ALA A 85 8.51 -0.11 -4.89
C ALA A 85 7.24 0.36 -5.62
N SER A 86 6.41 1.20 -4.99
CA SER A 86 5.13 1.64 -5.54
C SER A 86 5.20 2.23 -6.96
N PRO A 87 6.22 3.03 -7.35
CA PRO A 87 6.28 3.55 -8.72
C PRO A 87 6.41 2.44 -9.75
N VAL A 88 7.17 1.39 -9.44
CA VAL A 88 7.38 0.23 -10.30
C VAL A 88 6.14 -0.65 -10.31
N LEU A 89 5.54 -0.92 -9.14
CA LEU A 89 4.31 -1.72 -9.04
C LEU A 89 3.18 -1.10 -9.85
N ILE A 90 2.97 0.21 -9.70
CA ILE A 90 1.95 0.96 -10.42
C ILE A 90 2.22 0.94 -11.93
N TYR A 91 3.46 1.14 -12.34
CA TYR A 91 3.84 1.03 -13.76
C TYR A 91 3.49 -0.35 -14.34
N GLU A 92 3.87 -1.43 -13.65
CA GLU A 92 3.64 -2.79 -14.12
C GLU A 92 2.14 -3.15 -14.17
N ILE A 93 1.37 -2.70 -13.17
CA ILE A 93 -0.10 -2.88 -13.15
C ILE A 93 -0.75 -2.16 -14.33
N TRP A 94 -0.45 -0.88 -14.54
CA TRP A 94 -1.08 -0.10 -15.61
C TRP A 94 -0.68 -0.56 -17.00
N ALA A 95 0.59 -0.94 -17.17
CA ALA A 95 1.09 -1.47 -18.41
C ALA A 95 0.46 -2.83 -18.77
N PHE A 96 0.04 -3.61 -17.78
CA PHE A 96 -0.72 -4.85 -17.99
C PHE A 96 -2.19 -4.60 -18.32
N VAL A 97 -2.87 -3.72 -17.56
CA VAL A 97 -4.33 -3.52 -17.65
C VAL A 97 -4.73 -2.74 -18.90
N ALA A 98 -3.97 -1.71 -19.28
CA ALA A 98 -4.34 -0.80 -20.35
C ALA A 98 -3.22 -0.66 -21.40
N PRO A 99 -2.90 -1.72 -22.16
CA PRO A 99 -1.91 -1.65 -23.25
C PRO A 99 -2.32 -0.66 -24.35
N ALA A 100 -3.61 -0.31 -24.45
CA ALA A 100 -4.11 0.71 -25.37
C ALA A 100 -3.49 2.09 -25.11
N LEU A 101 -3.25 2.48 -23.84
CA LEU A 101 -2.58 3.75 -23.50
C LEU A 101 -1.12 3.78 -23.99
N TYR A 102 -0.49 2.62 -24.14
CA TYR A 102 0.91 2.51 -24.56
C TYR A 102 1.10 2.77 -26.07
N ARG A 103 0.09 2.49 -26.90
CA ARG A 103 0.24 2.44 -28.38
C ARG A 103 0.12 3.79 -29.08
N GLU A 104 -0.79 4.66 -28.63
CA GLU A 104 -1.03 5.94 -29.32
C GLU A 104 -0.37 7.14 -28.61
N GLU A 105 -0.18 7.08 -27.29
CA GLU A 105 0.25 8.24 -26.50
C GLU A 105 1.13 7.88 -25.28
N ARG A 106 2.37 7.43 -25.55
CA ARG A 106 3.37 7.10 -24.50
C ARG A 106 3.56 8.19 -23.43
N ARG A 107 3.38 9.47 -23.81
CA ARG A 107 3.47 10.61 -22.89
C ARG A 107 2.36 10.58 -21.82
N TRP A 108 1.12 10.31 -22.21
CA TRP A 108 -0.01 10.25 -21.28
C TRP A 108 0.06 9.06 -20.35
N PHE A 109 0.58 7.93 -20.82
CA PHE A 109 0.86 6.78 -19.96
C PHE A 109 1.84 7.14 -18.84
N VAL A 110 2.97 7.80 -19.16
CA VAL A 110 3.96 8.21 -18.15
C VAL A 110 3.36 9.20 -17.14
N PHE A 111 2.58 10.19 -17.60
CA PHE A 111 1.87 11.11 -16.70
C PHE A 111 0.88 10.39 -15.79
N THR A 112 0.16 9.39 -16.30
CA THR A 112 -0.79 8.57 -15.54
C THR A 112 -0.09 7.80 -14.42
N VAL A 113 1.04 7.15 -14.74
CA VAL A 113 1.86 6.42 -13.75
C VAL A 113 2.45 7.36 -12.70
N LEU A 114 2.97 8.51 -13.12
CA LEU A 114 3.51 9.51 -12.19
C LEU A 114 2.41 10.02 -11.25
N PHE A 115 1.23 10.36 -11.79
CA PHE A 115 0.10 10.85 -11.02
C PHE A 115 -0.45 9.78 -10.05
N SER A 116 -0.54 8.52 -10.47
CA SER A 116 -0.92 7.42 -9.56
C SER A 116 0.10 7.19 -8.45
N THR A 117 1.38 7.33 -8.75
CA THR A 117 2.44 7.22 -7.74
C THR A 117 2.28 8.32 -6.68
N VAL A 118 2.05 9.56 -7.12
CA VAL A 118 1.77 10.69 -6.22
C VAL A 118 0.48 10.47 -5.42
N LEU A 119 -0.58 9.96 -6.05
CA LEU A 119 -1.83 9.61 -5.36
C LEU A 119 -1.64 8.52 -4.32
N PHE A 120 -0.86 7.48 -4.61
CA PHE A 120 -0.59 6.39 -3.67
C PHE A 120 0.23 6.88 -2.47
N ALA A 121 1.25 7.70 -2.72
CA ALA A 121 2.01 8.36 -1.67
C ALA A 121 1.11 9.30 -0.84
N GLY A 122 0.27 10.09 -1.51
CA GLY A 122 -0.72 10.96 -0.87
C GLY A 122 -1.75 10.19 -0.04
N GLY A 123 -2.23 9.03 -0.50
CA GLY A 123 -3.16 8.18 0.24
C GLY A 123 -2.51 7.54 1.47
N THR A 124 -1.26 7.08 1.33
CA THR A 124 -0.46 6.58 2.46
C THR A 124 -0.22 7.68 3.50
N LEU A 125 0.17 8.89 3.06
CA LEU A 125 0.36 10.03 3.94
C LEU A 125 -0.95 10.47 4.60
N PHE A 126 -2.06 10.50 3.86
CA PHE A 126 -3.38 10.82 4.40
C PHE A 126 -3.80 9.81 5.48
N ALA A 127 -3.53 8.53 5.28
CA ALA A 127 -3.81 7.52 6.30
C ALA A 127 -3.01 7.77 7.58
N PHE A 128 -1.73 8.12 7.44
CA PHE A 128 -0.85 8.37 8.57
C PHE A 128 -1.19 9.67 9.32
N GLU A 129 -1.38 10.78 8.61
CA GLU A 129 -1.54 12.11 9.20
C GLU A 129 -2.99 12.42 9.62
N VAL A 130 -3.98 11.81 8.97
CA VAL A 130 -5.39 12.10 9.21
C VAL A 130 -6.06 10.88 9.81
N VAL A 131 -6.05 9.74 9.13
CA VAL A 131 -6.87 8.60 9.56
C VAL A 131 -6.42 8.05 10.91
N PHE A 132 -5.11 7.94 11.15
CA PHE A 132 -4.58 7.43 12.42
C PHE A 132 -4.96 8.31 13.63
N PRO A 133 -4.67 9.61 13.68
CA PRO A 133 -5.00 10.42 14.85
C PRO A 133 -6.51 10.51 15.10
N PHE A 134 -7.32 10.63 14.05
CA PHE A 134 -8.78 10.62 14.20
C PHE A 134 -9.30 9.24 14.65
N GLY A 135 -8.79 8.17 14.06
CA GLY A 135 -9.18 6.80 14.38
C GLY A 135 -8.80 6.39 15.80
N PHE A 136 -7.56 6.66 16.23
CA PHE A 136 -7.11 6.32 17.58
C PHE A 136 -7.81 7.15 18.64
N LYS A 137 -7.99 8.46 18.43
CA LYS A 137 -8.77 9.31 19.34
C LYS A 137 -10.20 8.80 19.49
N TYR A 138 -10.83 8.39 18.39
CA TYR A 138 -12.17 7.82 18.41
C TYR A 138 -12.22 6.48 19.15
N LEU A 139 -11.29 5.56 18.86
CA LEU A 139 -11.23 4.25 19.54
C LEU A 139 -10.96 4.41 21.04
N LEU A 140 -10.05 5.31 21.42
CA LEU A 140 -9.74 5.57 22.82
C LEU A 140 -10.91 6.23 23.57
N SER A 141 -11.79 6.96 22.88
CA SER A 141 -12.98 7.57 23.49
C SER A 141 -13.98 6.54 24.07
N TYR A 142 -13.90 5.28 23.63
CA TYR A 142 -14.69 4.18 24.22
C TYR A 142 -14.12 3.64 25.54
N SER A 143 -12.91 4.06 25.93
CA SER A 143 -12.31 3.61 27.19
C SER A 143 -13.07 4.18 28.38
N ALA A 144 -13.60 3.29 29.22
CA ALA A 144 -14.30 3.71 30.43
C ALA A 144 -13.33 4.40 31.43
N PRO A 145 -13.80 5.37 32.23
CA PRO A 145 -12.99 6.01 33.26
C PRO A 145 -12.37 4.97 34.20
N GLY A 146 -11.03 4.99 34.33
CA GLY A 146 -10.28 4.08 35.20
C GLY A 146 -9.65 2.86 34.52
N LEU A 147 -9.93 2.62 33.23
CA LEU A 147 -9.22 1.60 32.46
C LEU A 147 -7.89 2.15 31.92
N LYS A 148 -6.81 1.39 32.13
CA LYS A 148 -5.51 1.66 31.48
C LYS A 148 -5.42 0.81 30.21
N PRO A 149 -5.34 1.41 29.02
CA PRO A 149 -5.14 0.65 27.78
C PRO A 149 -3.79 -0.10 27.82
N PHE A 150 -3.85 -1.42 27.69
CA PHE A 150 -2.69 -2.27 27.42
C PHE A 150 -2.69 -2.63 25.94
N LEU A 151 -1.95 -1.85 25.14
CA LEU A 151 -1.96 -1.98 23.68
C LEU A 151 -0.89 -2.96 23.20
N SER A 152 -1.34 -3.99 22.48
CA SER A 152 -0.45 -4.94 21.83
C SER A 152 0.23 -4.30 20.62
N MET A 153 1.55 -4.41 20.57
CA MET A 153 2.36 -4.00 19.41
C MET A 153 1.90 -4.73 18.14
N ALA A 154 1.62 -6.03 18.23
CA ALA A 154 1.21 -6.83 17.08
C ALA A 154 -0.12 -6.38 16.47
N GLU A 155 -1.11 -6.06 17.31
CA GLU A 155 -2.41 -5.57 16.87
C GLU A 155 -2.29 -4.19 16.23
N TYR A 156 -1.55 -3.29 16.88
CA TYR A 156 -1.30 -1.95 16.37
C TYR A 156 -0.67 -1.95 14.98
N PHE A 157 0.49 -2.59 14.82
CA PHE A 157 1.20 -2.60 13.54
C PHE A 157 0.45 -3.37 12.46
N SER A 158 -0.33 -4.41 12.83
CA SER A 158 -1.21 -5.10 11.90
C SER A 158 -2.31 -4.18 11.37
N LEU A 159 -2.97 -3.42 12.25
CA LEU A 159 -3.98 -2.44 11.88
C LEU A 159 -3.37 -1.32 11.02
N ALA A 160 -2.26 -0.73 11.47
CA ALA A 160 -1.56 0.34 10.77
C ALA A 160 -1.14 -0.08 9.35
N THR A 161 -0.55 -1.27 9.20
CA THR A 161 -0.13 -1.81 7.90
C THR A 161 -1.33 -1.98 6.97
N ARG A 162 -2.44 -2.55 7.46
CA ARG A 162 -3.66 -2.75 6.67
C ARG A 162 -4.25 -1.42 6.21
N LEU A 163 -4.34 -0.45 7.11
CA LEU A 163 -4.89 0.86 6.80
C LEU A 163 -4.02 1.62 5.80
N LEU A 164 -2.70 1.66 5.98
CA LEU A 164 -1.80 2.36 5.05
C LEU A 164 -1.90 1.80 3.63
N LEU A 165 -1.87 0.48 3.49
CA LEU A 165 -2.03 -0.17 2.19
C LEU A 165 -3.43 0.04 1.62
N ALA A 166 -4.48 -0.08 2.44
CA ALA A 166 -5.85 0.12 1.99
C ALA A 166 -6.08 1.54 1.46
N PHE A 167 -5.67 2.57 2.20
CA PHE A 167 -5.82 3.96 1.78
C PHE A 167 -4.96 4.30 0.57
N GLY A 168 -3.72 3.81 0.52
CA GLY A 168 -2.89 3.94 -0.69
C GLY A 168 -3.57 3.38 -1.93
N LEU A 169 -4.19 2.19 -1.83
CA LEU A 169 -4.93 1.57 -2.92
C LEU A 169 -6.26 2.29 -3.23
N ILE A 170 -7.01 2.72 -2.22
CA ILE A 170 -8.27 3.47 -2.38
C ILE A 170 -8.02 4.76 -3.17
N PHE A 171 -6.90 5.44 -2.93
CA PHE A 171 -6.54 6.65 -3.66
C PHE A 171 -6.18 6.40 -5.13
N GLN A 172 -5.99 5.15 -5.54
CA GLN A 172 -5.87 4.77 -6.94
C GLN A 172 -7.22 4.57 -7.63
N LEU A 173 -8.32 4.39 -6.88
CA LEU A 173 -9.66 4.17 -7.45
C LEU A 173 -10.12 5.29 -8.38
N PRO A 174 -9.91 6.59 -8.11
CA PRO A 174 -10.30 7.64 -9.04
C PRO A 174 -9.62 7.47 -10.41
N LEU A 175 -8.34 7.09 -10.42
CA LEU A 175 -7.61 6.87 -11.66
C LEU A 175 -8.04 5.57 -12.35
N ALA A 176 -8.25 4.50 -11.58
CA ALA A 176 -8.84 3.26 -12.07
C ALA A 176 -10.17 3.51 -12.79
N MET A 177 -11.07 4.28 -12.17
CA MET A 177 -12.36 4.64 -12.73
C MET A 177 -12.25 5.47 -14.01
N LEU A 178 -11.31 6.43 -14.07
CA LEU A 178 -11.07 7.21 -15.29
C LEU A 178 -10.65 6.34 -16.47
N VAL A 179 -9.73 5.39 -16.24
CA VAL A 179 -9.27 4.48 -17.30
C VAL A 179 -10.38 3.49 -17.70
N LEU A 180 -11.11 2.93 -16.74
CA LEU A 180 -12.24 2.05 -17.02
C LEU A 180 -13.35 2.77 -17.81
N SER A 181 -13.57 4.06 -17.54
CA SER A 181 -14.50 4.88 -18.30
C SER A 181 -14.02 5.11 -19.74
N ARG A 182 -12.73 5.38 -19.95
CA ARG A 182 -12.16 5.49 -21.30
C ARG A 182 -12.20 4.19 -22.09
N LEU A 183 -12.09 3.05 -21.41
CA LEU A 183 -12.24 1.72 -22.03
C LEU A 183 -13.71 1.37 -22.35
N GLY A 184 -14.68 2.22 -21.99
CA GLY A 184 -16.09 1.99 -22.23
C GLY A 184 -16.73 0.93 -21.33
N VAL A 185 -16.00 0.44 -20.31
CA VAL A 185 -16.51 -0.55 -19.34
C VAL A 185 -17.47 0.11 -18.36
N VAL A 186 -17.22 1.37 -18.01
CA VAL A 186 -18.05 2.15 -17.09
C VAL A 186 -18.57 3.38 -17.81
N THR A 187 -19.90 3.48 -17.94
CA THR A 187 -20.56 4.66 -18.49
C THR A 187 -20.58 5.75 -17.43
N ALA A 188 -19.87 6.87 -17.68
CA ALA A 188 -20.06 8.08 -16.89
C ALA A 188 -21.46 8.63 -17.22
N ARG A 189 -22.42 8.44 -16.31
CA ARG A 189 -23.69 9.16 -16.34
C ARG A 189 -23.56 10.43 -15.51
#